data_AF-A0A7J2K8L7-F1
#
_entry.id   AF-A0A7J2K8L7-F1
#
_cell.length_a   1.000
_cell.length_b   1.000
_cell.length_c   1.000
_cell.angle_alpha   90.00
_cell.angle_beta   90.00
_cell.angle_gamma   90.00
#
_symmetry.space_group_name_H-M   'P 1'
#
loop_
_entity.id
_entity.type
_entity.pdbx_description
1 polymer ?
#
loop_
_entity_poly.entity_id
_entity_poly.type
_entity_poly.pdbx_seq_one_letter_code
_entity_poly.pdbx_strand_id
1 'polypeptide(L)'
;MKKHIIFFLAEDDLSYSIAAILDGLIEELDGKVKFSSQRYLGAIITELKITLKTNFTRKRDVLKVIVYAISELYKEKYKPIFNISSFPAVSLEGCDYFGEEAVNIALELYSALSSRGHLNSEQVLRHLLRHAREIGSLNEVKIERSEDSKIYEGNPIIASLYRHVLEELMKGLDKLRLERKIDHVRYKKIKEIYIQLLGIG
;
A
#
# COMPACT_ATOMS: atom_id res chain seq x y z
N MET A 1 -13.87 -5.70 -9.24
CA MET A 1 -13.03 -4.89 -8.33
C MET A 1 -11.69 -5.59 -8.16
N LYS A 2 -10.60 -4.83 -8.15
CA LYS A 2 -9.25 -5.38 -7.99
C LYS A 2 -8.98 -5.59 -6.50
N LYS A 3 -8.97 -6.86 -6.10
CA LYS A 3 -8.87 -7.36 -4.74
C LYS A 3 -7.41 -7.41 -4.29
N HIS A 4 -6.99 -6.48 -3.44
CA HIS A 4 -5.60 -6.32 -3.03
C HIS A 4 -5.49 -6.21 -1.52
N ILE A 5 -4.41 -6.80 -0.99
CA ILE A 5 -3.97 -6.61 0.40
C ILE A 5 -2.84 -5.60 0.36
N ILE A 6 -2.86 -4.58 1.21
CA ILE A 6 -1.82 -3.56 1.24
C ILE A 6 -1.24 -3.48 2.65
N PHE A 7 0.05 -3.77 2.79
CA PHE A 7 0.79 -3.57 4.03
C PHE A 7 1.57 -2.26 3.97
N PHE A 8 1.57 -1.53 5.09
CA PHE A 8 2.32 -0.31 5.32
C PHE A 8 3.25 -0.57 6.50
N LEU A 9 4.55 -0.58 6.22
CA LEU A 9 5.61 -0.94 7.17
C LEU A 9 6.54 0.26 7.38
N ALA A 10 7.07 0.38 8.59
CA ALA A 10 8.12 1.33 8.98
C ALA A 10 9.32 0.58 9.58
N GLU A 11 10.30 1.29 10.14
CA GLU A 11 11.50 0.70 10.75
C GLU A 11 11.27 0.36 12.23
N ASP A 12 10.25 -0.45 12.51
CA ASP A 12 9.86 -0.91 13.86
C ASP A 12 9.75 -2.44 13.97
N ASP A 13 9.77 -2.97 15.20
CA ASP A 13 9.79 -4.41 15.47
C ASP A 13 8.59 -5.16 14.88
N LEU A 14 7.38 -4.58 14.93
CA LEU A 14 6.18 -5.20 14.38
C LEU A 14 6.21 -5.19 12.85
N SER A 15 6.71 -4.10 12.25
CA SER A 15 6.95 -4.03 10.81
C SER A 15 7.96 -5.08 10.34
N TYR A 16 9.06 -5.28 11.07
CA TYR A 16 10.03 -6.34 10.77
C TYR A 16 9.42 -7.74 10.93
N SER A 17 8.56 -7.95 11.92
CA SER A 17 7.81 -9.19 12.10
C SER A 17 6.92 -9.49 10.88
N ILE A 18 6.15 -8.51 10.40
CA ILE A 18 5.32 -8.66 9.19
C ILE A 18 6.20 -8.97 7.97
N ALA A 19 7.32 -8.27 7.79
CA ALA A 19 8.24 -8.53 6.69
C ALA A 19 8.75 -9.99 6.72
N ALA A 20 9.18 -10.48 7.89
CA ALA A 20 9.64 -11.85 8.06
C ALA A 20 8.55 -12.90 7.76
N ILE A 21 7.29 -12.63 8.16
CA ILE A 21 6.15 -13.49 7.84
C ILE A 21 5.91 -13.55 6.33
N LEU A 22 5.96 -12.40 5.65
CA LEU A 22 5.75 -12.32 4.21
C LEU A 22 6.90 -12.97 3.43
N ASP A 23 8.14 -12.81 3.89
CA ASP A 23 9.30 -13.49 3.28
C ASP A 23 9.19 -15.01 3.44
N GLY A 24 8.84 -15.49 4.64
CA GLY A 24 8.58 -16.92 4.85
C GLY A 24 7.44 -17.45 3.98
N LEU A 25 6.40 -16.65 3.72
CA LEU A 25 5.31 -17.02 2.81
C LEU A 25 5.80 -17.15 1.36
N ILE A 26 6.69 -16.25 0.92
CA ILE A 26 7.26 -16.31 -0.43
C ILE A 26 8.06 -17.60 -0.61
N GLU A 27 8.86 -17.97 0.40
CA GLU A 27 9.62 -19.22 0.41
C GLU A 27 8.70 -20.45 0.35
N GLU A 28 7.69 -20.51 1.21
CA GLU A 28 6.74 -21.65 1.27
C GLU A 28 5.97 -21.86 -0.03
N LEU A 29 5.63 -20.76 -0.74
CA LEU A 29 4.84 -20.84 -1.96
C LEU A 29 5.63 -21.29 -3.19
N ASP A 30 6.96 -21.29 -3.12
CA ASP A 30 7.96 -21.74 -4.09
C ASP A 30 7.54 -21.67 -5.58
N GLY A 31 8.05 -20.65 -6.28
CA GLY A 31 7.84 -20.44 -7.72
C GLY A 31 6.42 -19.96 -8.10
N LYS A 32 5.48 -19.87 -7.16
CA LYS A 32 4.11 -19.36 -7.40
C LYS A 32 3.97 -17.85 -7.22
N VAL A 33 4.98 -17.20 -6.65
CA VAL A 33 5.00 -15.76 -6.39
C VAL A 33 5.88 -15.07 -7.43
N LYS A 34 5.33 -14.04 -8.09
CA LYS A 34 6.11 -13.08 -8.86
C LYS A 34 6.12 -11.78 -8.11
N PHE A 35 7.29 -11.18 -7.90
CA PHE A 35 7.37 -9.88 -7.28
C PHE A 35 8.09 -8.84 -8.14
N SER A 36 7.75 -7.58 -7.91
CA SER A 36 8.42 -6.42 -8.51
C SER A 36 8.56 -5.34 -7.45
N SER A 37 9.69 -4.65 -7.43
CA SER A 37 9.95 -3.60 -6.46
C SER A 37 10.31 -2.28 -7.16
N GLN A 38 9.86 -1.17 -6.59
CA GLN A 38 10.15 0.19 -7.05
C GLN A 38 10.54 1.06 -5.86
N ARG A 39 11.60 1.86 -6.03
CA ARG A 39 12.09 2.77 -5.00
C ARG A 39 11.59 4.18 -5.26
N TYR A 40 11.15 4.83 -4.21
CA TYR A 40 10.71 6.22 -4.14
C TYR A 40 11.46 6.92 -3.01
N LEU A 41 11.29 8.24 -2.89
CA LEU A 41 11.94 9.00 -1.84
C LEU A 41 11.47 8.54 -0.46
N GLY A 42 12.33 7.87 0.30
CA GLY A 42 12.01 7.37 1.63
C GLY A 42 11.02 6.20 1.66
N ALA A 43 10.76 5.55 0.52
CA ALA A 43 9.80 4.44 0.43
C ALA A 43 10.21 3.40 -0.62
N ILE A 44 9.94 2.13 -0.33
CA ILE A 44 10.05 1.02 -1.28
C ILE A 44 8.68 0.39 -1.42
N ILE A 45 8.20 0.26 -2.66
CA ILE A 45 6.95 -0.41 -2.98
C ILE A 45 7.29 -1.76 -3.57
N THR A 46 6.86 -2.83 -2.92
CA THR A 46 7.00 -4.20 -3.41
C THR A 46 5.61 -4.77 -3.69
N GLU A 47 5.39 -5.20 -4.93
CA GLU A 47 4.18 -5.88 -5.35
C GLU A 47 4.44 -7.38 -5.47
N LEU A 48 3.70 -8.19 -4.71
CA LEU A 48 3.68 -9.64 -4.79
C LEU A 48 2.42 -10.10 -5.54
N LYS A 49 2.60 -10.88 -6.60
CA LYS A 49 1.53 -11.55 -7.35
C LYS A 49 1.61 -13.04 -7.06
N ILE A 50 0.68 -13.52 -6.25
CA ILE A 50 0.60 -14.90 -5.80
C ILE A 50 -0.38 -15.65 -6.69
N THR A 51 0.10 -16.66 -7.42
CA THR A 51 -0.75 -17.52 -8.24
C THR A 51 -1.43 -18.55 -7.35
N LEU A 52 -2.75 -18.47 -7.23
CA LEU A 52 -3.53 -19.39 -6.42
C LEU A 52 -3.87 -20.66 -7.22
N LYS A 53 -4.03 -21.79 -6.52
CA LYS A 53 -4.41 -23.06 -7.14
C LYS A 53 -5.80 -22.90 -7.77
N THR A 54 -5.96 -23.46 -8.98
CA THR A 54 -7.21 -23.41 -9.73
C THR A 54 -8.35 -24.05 -8.95
N ASN A 55 -9.43 -23.29 -8.72
CA ASN A 55 -10.71 -23.87 -8.35
C ASN A 55 -11.25 -24.70 -9.53
N PHE A 56 -12.31 -25.49 -9.29
CA PHE A 56 -12.97 -26.38 -10.26
C PHE A 56 -13.30 -25.74 -11.63
N THR A 57 -13.31 -24.41 -11.72
CA THR A 57 -13.52 -23.62 -12.95
C THR A 57 -12.29 -23.45 -13.86
N ARG A 58 -11.13 -24.08 -13.56
CA ARG A 58 -9.86 -24.05 -14.35
C ARG A 58 -9.25 -22.65 -14.59
N LYS A 59 -9.85 -21.58 -14.08
CA LYS A 59 -9.29 -20.22 -14.19
C LYS A 59 -8.22 -20.02 -13.12
N ARG A 60 -7.01 -19.68 -13.53
CA ARG A 60 -5.94 -19.27 -12.60
C ARG A 60 -6.35 -17.96 -11.95
N ASP A 61 -6.39 -17.95 -10.62
CA ASP A 61 -6.66 -16.75 -9.85
C ASP A 61 -5.35 -16.19 -9.27
N VAL A 62 -5.28 -14.87 -9.13
CA VAL A 62 -4.07 -14.19 -8.66
C VAL A 62 -4.45 -13.27 -7.50
N LEU A 63 -3.88 -13.56 -6.33
CA LEU A 63 -3.92 -12.63 -5.21
C LEU A 63 -2.76 -11.65 -5.33
N LYS A 64 -3.05 -10.36 -5.17
CA LYS A 64 -2.03 -9.32 -5.18
C LYS A 64 -1.88 -8.71 -3.79
N VAL A 65 -0.66 -8.75 -3.29
CA VAL A 65 -0.23 -8.13 -2.03
C VAL A 65 0.74 -7.01 -2.38
N ILE A 66 0.53 -5.83 -1.80
CA ILE A 66 1.39 -4.66 -1.98
C ILE A 66 1.99 -4.35 -0.63
N VAL A 67 3.29 -4.09 -0.58
CA VAL A 67 4.02 -3.74 0.63
C VAL A 67 4.69 -2.39 0.40
N TYR A 68 4.34 -1.41 1.22
CA TYR A 68 5.03 -0.13 1.32
C TYR A 68 5.97 -0.19 2.52
N ALA A 69 7.27 -0.29 2.28
CA ALA A 69 8.29 -0.14 3.32
C ALA A 69 8.76 1.32 3.34
N ILE A 70 8.44 2.04 4.41
CA ILE A 70 8.71 3.47 4.56
C ILE A 70 9.85 3.66 5.53
N SER A 71 10.80 4.53 5.18
CA SER A 71 11.87 4.88 6.10
C SER A 71 11.33 5.70 7.27
N GLU A 72 11.90 5.49 8.45
CA GLU A 72 11.50 6.14 9.70
C GLU A 72 11.43 7.67 9.56
N LEU A 73 12.38 8.26 8.83
CA LEU A 73 12.47 9.70 8.57
C LEU A 73 11.27 10.27 7.80
N TYR A 74 10.51 9.42 7.11
CA TYR A 74 9.40 9.81 6.25
C TYR A 74 8.04 9.32 6.74
N LYS A 75 7.98 8.49 7.79
CA LYS A 75 6.72 7.85 8.23
C LYS A 75 5.58 8.84 8.47
N GLU A 76 5.86 9.95 9.16
CA GLU A 76 4.84 10.97 9.48
C GLU A 76 4.35 11.71 8.24
N LYS A 77 5.20 11.83 7.20
CA LYS A 77 4.79 12.40 5.91
C LYS A 77 3.88 11.46 5.12
N TYR A 78 4.07 10.15 5.27
CA TYR A 78 3.31 9.13 4.54
C TYR A 78 1.98 8.74 5.19
N LYS A 79 1.82 8.90 6.51
CA LYS A 79 0.53 8.67 7.21
C LYS A 79 -0.67 9.34 6.52
N PRO A 80 -0.67 10.67 6.27
CA PRO A 80 -1.81 11.33 5.62
C PRO A 80 -1.97 10.93 4.15
N ILE A 81 -0.88 10.54 3.46
CA ILE A 81 -0.93 10.09 2.07
C ILE A 81 -1.69 8.76 1.95
N PHE A 82 -1.45 7.85 2.91
CA PHE A 82 -2.11 6.55 2.98
C PHE A 82 -3.43 6.57 3.75
N ASN A 83 -3.78 7.70 4.37
CA ASN A 83 -4.92 7.83 5.27
C ASN A 83 -4.90 6.80 6.42
N ILE A 84 -3.72 6.59 7.02
CA ILE A 84 -3.51 5.66 8.13
C ILE A 84 -3.10 6.43 9.40
N SER A 85 -3.52 5.92 10.56
CA SER A 85 -3.23 6.53 11.86
C SER A 85 -1.86 6.14 12.42
N SER A 86 -1.39 4.92 12.13
CA SER A 86 -0.13 4.39 12.64
C SER A 86 0.50 3.35 11.70
N PHE A 87 1.77 3.03 11.98
CA PHE A 87 2.50 1.91 11.40
C PHE A 87 2.80 0.87 12.50
N PRO A 88 2.92 -0.42 12.17
CA PRO A 88 2.53 -1.00 10.88
C PRO A 88 1.00 -0.98 10.71
N ALA A 89 0.57 -1.03 9.46
CA ALA A 89 -0.85 -1.14 9.11
C ALA A 89 -1.07 -2.11 7.95
N VAL A 90 -2.28 -2.67 7.88
CA VAL A 90 -2.74 -3.43 6.72
C VAL A 90 -4.13 -2.95 6.30
N SER A 91 -4.31 -2.74 5.01
CA SER A 91 -5.60 -2.43 4.40
C SER A 91 -6.14 -3.65 3.65
N LEU A 92 -7.34 -4.08 4.04
CA LEU A 92 -8.10 -5.17 3.44
C LEU A 92 -9.41 -4.59 2.88
N GLU A 93 -9.51 -4.44 1.55
CA GLU A 93 -10.70 -3.90 0.87
C GLU A 93 -11.22 -2.57 1.46
N GLY A 94 -10.34 -1.71 2.00
CA GLY A 94 -10.68 -0.42 2.59
C GLY A 94 -10.91 -0.43 4.11
N CYS A 95 -10.80 -1.59 4.76
CA CYS A 95 -10.70 -1.69 6.22
C CYS A 95 -9.23 -1.71 6.63
N ASP A 96 -8.84 -0.82 7.54
CA ASP A 96 -7.43 -0.70 7.97
C ASP A 96 -7.29 -1.19 9.41
N TYR A 97 -6.24 -1.97 9.63
CA TYR A 97 -5.89 -2.60 10.91
C TYR A 97 -4.44 -2.25 11.25
N PHE A 98 -4.14 -2.12 12.55
CA PHE A 98 -2.90 -1.47 13.01
C PHE A 98 -2.12 -2.32 14.02
N GLY A 99 -0.80 -2.11 14.09
CA GLY A 99 0.06 -2.73 15.10
C GLY A 99 -0.05 -4.24 15.10
N GLU A 100 -0.36 -4.83 16.26
CA GLU A 100 -0.51 -6.27 16.43
C GLU A 100 -1.62 -6.89 15.56
N GLU A 101 -2.69 -6.15 15.26
CA GLU A 101 -3.75 -6.63 14.36
C GLU A 101 -3.20 -6.85 12.96
N ALA A 102 -2.32 -5.95 12.49
CA ALA A 102 -1.67 -6.08 11.20
C ALA A 102 -0.73 -7.30 11.15
N VAL A 103 -0.03 -7.59 12.26
CA VAL A 103 0.80 -8.80 12.40
C VAL A 103 -0.07 -10.06 12.35
N ASN A 104 -1.17 -10.09 13.09
CA ASN A 104 -2.10 -11.22 13.11
C ASN A 104 -2.70 -11.49 11.71
N ILE A 105 -3.06 -10.44 10.98
CA ILE A 105 -3.52 -10.57 9.60
C ILE A 105 -2.44 -11.13 8.68
N ALA A 106 -1.16 -10.77 8.86
CA ALA A 106 -0.06 -11.35 8.10
C ALA A 106 0.11 -12.85 8.40
N LEU A 107 0.02 -13.26 9.68
CA LEU A 107 0.07 -14.67 10.09
C LEU A 107 -1.12 -15.48 9.53
N GLU A 108 -2.31 -14.90 9.54
CA GLU A 108 -3.50 -15.56 8.98
C GLU A 108 -3.40 -15.67 7.45
N LEU A 109 -2.86 -14.65 6.78
CA LEU A 109 -2.56 -14.71 5.35
C LEU A 109 -1.58 -15.83 5.03
N TYR A 110 -0.51 -15.95 5.83
CA TYR A 110 0.43 -17.05 5.72
C TYR A 110 -0.29 -18.40 5.86
N SER A 111 -1.04 -18.58 6.95
CA SER A 111 -1.74 -19.83 7.26
C SER A 111 -2.73 -20.23 6.17
N ALA A 112 -3.53 -19.28 5.68
CA ALA A 112 -4.52 -19.50 4.65
C ALA A 112 -3.89 -19.99 3.33
N LEU A 113 -2.75 -19.41 2.95
CA LEU A 113 -2.07 -19.71 1.69
C LEU A 113 -1.14 -20.92 1.76
N SER A 114 -0.58 -21.21 2.92
CA SER A 114 0.23 -22.40 3.18
C SER A 114 -0.63 -23.64 3.41
N SER A 115 -1.91 -23.47 3.78
CA SER A 115 -2.84 -24.59 3.94
C SER A 115 -3.05 -25.38 2.63
N ARG A 116 -3.32 -26.68 2.73
CA ARG A 116 -3.60 -27.55 1.56
C ARG A 116 -4.91 -27.21 0.84
N GLY A 117 -5.69 -26.26 1.36
CA GLY A 117 -6.97 -25.83 0.78
C GLY A 117 -6.81 -25.16 -0.60
N HIS A 118 -7.87 -25.23 -1.40
CA HIS A 118 -7.98 -24.47 -2.65
C HIS A 118 -8.84 -23.24 -2.40
N LEU A 119 -8.20 -22.16 -1.95
CA LEU A 119 -8.83 -20.86 -1.80
C LEU A 119 -8.52 -19.99 -3.00
N ASN A 120 -9.55 -19.34 -3.55
CA ASN A 120 -9.37 -18.22 -4.46
C ASN A 120 -9.15 -16.90 -3.69
N SER A 121 -8.78 -15.84 -4.38
CA SER A 121 -8.42 -14.54 -3.81
C SER A 121 -9.54 -13.92 -2.99
N GLU A 122 -10.79 -14.11 -3.41
CA GLU A 122 -11.97 -13.66 -2.69
C GLU A 122 -12.20 -14.46 -1.40
N GLN A 123 -12.01 -15.77 -1.45
CA GLN A 123 -12.12 -16.62 -0.26
C GLN A 123 -11.03 -16.28 0.76
N VAL A 124 -9.79 -16.03 0.31
CA VAL A 124 -8.71 -15.56 1.17
C VAL A 124 -9.08 -14.23 1.82
N LEU A 125 -9.52 -13.23 1.05
CA LEU A 125 -9.88 -11.92 1.61
C LEU A 125 -11.07 -12.00 2.58
N ARG A 126 -12.11 -12.75 2.24
CA ARG A 126 -13.25 -12.96 3.15
C ARG A 126 -12.82 -13.65 4.44
N HIS A 127 -11.89 -14.61 4.36
CA HIS A 127 -11.35 -15.28 5.52
C HIS A 127 -10.60 -14.31 6.43
N LEU A 128 -9.71 -13.49 5.86
CA LEU A 128 -8.95 -12.47 6.59
C LEU A 128 -9.87 -11.41 7.20
N LEU A 129 -10.85 -10.91 6.45
CA LEU A 129 -11.81 -9.92 6.96
C LEU A 129 -12.65 -10.48 8.12
N ARG A 130 -13.05 -11.76 8.04
CA ARG A 130 -13.77 -12.41 9.15
C ARG A 130 -12.90 -12.51 10.39
N HIS A 131 -11.68 -13.01 10.23
CA HIS A 131 -10.73 -13.15 11.34
C HIS A 131 -10.39 -11.80 11.98
N ALA A 132 -10.16 -10.77 11.15
CA ALA A 132 -9.86 -9.43 11.63
C ALA A 132 -11.04 -8.78 12.38
N ARG A 133 -12.29 -9.10 12.02
CA ARG A 133 -13.48 -8.67 12.78
C ARG A 133 -13.60 -9.40 14.13
N GLU A 134 -13.26 -10.68 14.18
CA GLU A 134 -13.25 -11.45 15.43
C GLU A 134 -12.21 -10.84 16.41
N ILE A 135 -11.02 -10.48 15.92
CA ILE A 135 -10.00 -9.78 16.73
C ILE A 135 -10.48 -8.37 17.13
N GLY A 136 -10.98 -7.57 16.19
CA GLY A 136 -11.42 -6.19 16.46
C GLY A 136 -12.62 -6.13 17.42
N SER A 137 -13.50 -7.14 17.42
CA SER A 137 -14.61 -7.24 18.38
C SER A 137 -14.17 -7.48 19.82
N LEU A 138 -12.93 -7.93 20.04
CA LEU A 138 -12.34 -8.09 21.37
C LEU A 138 -11.66 -6.80 21.87
N ASN A 139 -11.39 -5.84 20.97
CA ASN A 139 -10.53 -4.67 21.23
C ASN A 139 -11.23 -3.31 20.99
N GLU A 140 -12.57 -3.21 21.05
CA GLU A 140 -13.33 -2.00 20.71
C GLU A 140 -12.77 -0.69 21.32
N VAL A 141 -12.02 0.06 20.52
CA VAL A 141 -11.92 1.52 20.63
C VAL A 141 -12.44 2.10 19.33
N LYS A 142 -13.66 2.67 19.39
CA LYS A 142 -14.33 3.33 18.28
C LYS A 142 -13.47 4.46 17.73
N ILE A 143 -13.06 4.36 16.47
CA ILE A 143 -12.65 5.51 15.68
C ILE A 143 -13.72 5.72 14.62
N GLU A 144 -14.50 6.78 14.78
CA GLU A 144 -15.50 7.23 13.82
C GLU A 144 -14.81 7.62 12.51
N ARG A 145 -15.12 6.90 11.43
CA ARG A 145 -14.67 7.22 10.07
C ARG A 145 -15.68 8.16 9.42
N SER A 146 -15.23 9.31 8.93
CA SER A 146 -16.03 10.18 8.07
C SER A 146 -16.14 9.55 6.68
N GLU A 147 -17.37 9.20 6.29
CA GLU A 147 -17.72 8.83 4.93
C GLU A 147 -17.60 10.05 4.01
N ASP A 148 -16.62 10.04 3.12
CA ASP A 148 -16.79 10.60 1.77
C ASP A 148 -15.54 10.29 0.93
N SER A 149 -15.68 9.43 -0.09
CA SER A 149 -15.07 9.74 -1.38
C SER A 149 -15.62 8.85 -2.49
N LYS A 150 -16.16 9.57 -3.48
CA LYS A 150 -16.69 9.06 -4.75
C LYS A 150 -15.58 8.44 -5.60
N ILE A 151 -15.99 7.37 -6.28
CA ILE A 151 -15.23 6.57 -7.23
C ILE A 151 -14.83 7.44 -8.44
N TYR A 152 -13.53 7.58 -8.68
CA TYR A 152 -12.96 7.94 -9.98
C TYR A 152 -12.04 6.81 -10.44
N GLU A 153 -12.21 6.36 -11.69
CA GLU A 153 -11.47 5.26 -12.30
C GLU A 153 -10.00 5.62 -12.52
N GLY A 154 -9.15 5.07 -11.66
CA GLY A 154 -7.70 5.24 -11.61
C GLY A 154 -7.29 5.03 -10.16
N ASN A 155 -6.20 4.31 -9.85
CA ASN A 155 -5.84 4.04 -8.46
C ASN A 155 -5.65 5.39 -7.71
N PRO A 156 -6.58 5.79 -6.81
CA PRO A 156 -6.62 7.15 -6.27
C PRO A 156 -5.40 7.45 -5.40
N ILE A 157 -4.80 6.41 -4.83
CA ILE A 157 -3.55 6.45 -4.06
C ILE A 157 -2.35 6.78 -4.96
N ILE A 158 -2.34 6.26 -6.18
CA ILE A 158 -1.29 6.54 -7.15
C ILE A 158 -1.45 7.97 -7.68
N ALA A 159 -2.68 8.40 -7.97
CA ALA A 159 -2.95 9.76 -8.42
C ALA A 159 -2.65 10.80 -7.33
N SER A 160 -2.97 10.52 -6.06
CA SER A 160 -2.63 11.40 -4.94
C SER A 160 -1.11 11.47 -4.70
N LEU A 161 -0.40 10.34 -4.81
CA LEU A 161 1.06 10.29 -4.71
C LEU A 161 1.73 11.10 -5.83
N TYR A 162 1.30 10.91 -7.10
CA TYR A 162 1.84 11.69 -8.21
C TYR A 162 1.57 13.19 -8.06
N ARG A 163 0.37 13.56 -7.62
CA ARG A 163 0.02 14.96 -7.34
C ARG A 163 0.93 15.55 -6.28
N HIS A 164 1.12 14.86 -5.17
CA HIS A 164 1.96 15.35 -4.06
C HIS A 164 3.44 15.46 -4.46
N VAL A 165 3.97 14.49 -5.22
CA VAL A 165 5.34 14.56 -5.75
C VAL A 165 5.52 15.75 -6.69
N LEU A 166 4.56 16.01 -7.57
CA LEU A 166 4.59 17.17 -8.47
C LEU A 166 4.51 18.50 -7.70
N GLU A 167 3.71 18.58 -6.64
CA GLU A 167 3.65 19.76 -5.75
C GLU A 167 4.98 20.02 -5.03
N GLU A 168 5.64 18.97 -4.53
CA GLU A 168 6.97 19.11 -3.90
C GLU A 168 8.04 19.52 -4.92
N LEU A 169 8.00 18.98 -6.13
CA LEU A 169 8.88 19.41 -7.23
C LEU A 169 8.64 20.88 -7.61
N MET A 170 7.38 21.35 -7.59
CA MET A 170 7.05 22.77 -7.79
C MET A 170 7.64 23.66 -6.69
N LYS A 171 7.55 23.25 -5.41
CA LYS A 171 8.17 23.98 -4.29
C LYS A 171 9.69 24.05 -4.46
N GLY A 172 10.32 22.95 -4.85
CA GLY A 172 11.76 22.90 -5.17
C GLY A 172 12.14 23.84 -6.31
N LEU A 173 11.33 23.87 -7.38
CA LEU A 173 11.52 24.77 -8.53
C LEU A 173 11.37 26.26 -8.14
N ASP A 174 10.38 26.59 -7.32
CA ASP A 174 10.18 27.95 -6.81
C ASP A 174 11.35 28.40 -5.92
N LYS A 175 11.89 27.49 -5.09
CA LYS A 175 13.09 27.75 -4.29
C LYS A 175 14.32 28.02 -5.18
N LEU A 176 14.53 27.23 -6.24
CA LEU A 176 15.63 27.44 -7.19
C LEU A 176 15.54 28.80 -7.90
N ARG A 177 14.32 29.28 -8.18
CA ARG A 177 14.09 30.62 -8.74
C ARG A 177 14.46 31.71 -7.74
N LEU A 178 14.04 31.57 -6.47
CA LEU A 178 14.38 32.52 -5.41
C LEU A 178 15.88 32.61 -5.18
N GLU A 179 16.57 31.47 -5.24
CA GLU A 179 18.04 31.38 -5.14
C GLU A 179 18.78 31.84 -6.42
N ARG A 180 18.06 32.30 -7.45
CA ARG A 180 18.60 32.69 -8.77
C ARG A 180 19.45 31.62 -9.46
N LYS A 181 19.23 30.35 -9.11
CA LYS A 181 19.94 29.19 -9.68
C LYS A 181 19.35 28.71 -11.01
N ILE A 182 18.21 29.28 -11.42
CA ILE A 182 17.54 29.01 -12.69
C ILE A 182 17.07 30.34 -13.31
N ASP A 183 17.22 30.47 -14.63
CA ASP A 183 16.73 31.64 -15.35
C ASP A 183 15.20 31.61 -15.52
N HIS A 184 14.62 32.79 -15.76
CA HIS A 184 13.17 32.95 -15.85
C HIS A 184 12.55 32.12 -16.98
N VAL A 185 13.24 31.96 -18.12
CA VAL A 185 12.70 31.26 -19.29
C VAL A 185 12.62 29.76 -19.01
N ARG A 186 13.68 29.18 -18.42
CA ARG A 186 13.69 27.76 -18.01
C ARG A 186 12.70 27.49 -16.88
N TYR A 187 12.62 28.38 -15.89
CA TYR A 187 11.63 28.26 -14.82
C TYR A 187 10.20 28.21 -15.37
N LYS A 188 9.85 29.12 -16.30
CA LYS A 188 8.50 29.19 -16.87
C LYS A 188 8.14 27.92 -17.62
N LYS A 189 9.05 27.39 -18.45
CA LYS A 189 8.84 26.13 -19.19
C LYS A 189 8.61 24.94 -18.27
N ILE A 190 9.44 24.76 -17.24
CA ILE A 190 9.31 23.62 -16.33
C ILE A 190 8.02 23.73 -15.51
N LYS A 191 7.67 24.95 -15.07
CA LYS A 191 6.43 25.21 -14.33
C LYS A 191 5.18 24.91 -15.18
N GLU A 192 5.18 25.29 -16.46
CA GLU A 192 4.09 24.96 -17.39
C GLU A 192 3.92 23.44 -17.56
N ILE A 193 5.02 22.68 -17.66
CA ILE A 193 4.97 21.21 -17.74
C ILE A 193 4.37 20.61 -16.46
N TYR A 194 4.77 21.08 -15.28
CA TYR A 194 4.23 20.56 -14.01
C TYR A 194 2.74 20.89 -13.83
N ILE A 195 2.31 22.08 -14.25
CA ILE A 195 0.89 22.47 -14.26
C ILE A 195 0.06 21.57 -15.19
N GLN A 196 0.58 21.29 -16.40
CA GLN A 196 -0.07 20.36 -17.34
C GLN A 196 -0.16 18.94 -16.79
N LEU A 197 0.90 18.45 -16.13
CA LEU A 197 0.93 17.12 -15.51
C LEU A 197 0.00 17.01 -14.30
N LEU A 198 -0.27 18.12 -13.59
CA LEU A 198 -1.22 18.18 -12.47
C LEU A 198 -2.69 18.27 -12.93
N GLY A 199 -2.93 18.56 -14.22
CA GLY A 199 -4.28 18.79 -14.74
C GLY A 199 -4.93 20.06 -14.21
N ILE A 200 -4.13 21.03 -13.75
CA ILE A 200 -4.60 22.36 -13.33
C ILE A 200 -4.64 23.21 -14.61
N GLY A 201 -5.77 23.22 -15.31
CA GLY A 201 -6.02 24.00 -16.52
C GLY A 201 -7.28 24.82 -16.39
#